data_AF-A0A529W4S1-F1
#
_entry.id   AF-A0A529W4S1-F1
#
_cell.length_a   1.000
_cell.length_b   1.000
_cell.length_c   1.000
_cell.angle_alpha   90.00
_cell.angle_beta   90.00
_cell.angle_gamma   90.00
#
_symmetry.space_group_name_H-M   'P 1'
#
loop_
_entity.id
_entity.type
_entity.pdbx_description
1 polymer ?
#
loop_
_entity_poly.entity_id
_entity_poly.type
_entity_poly.pdbx_seq_one_letter_code
_entity_poly.pdbx_strand_id
1 'polypeptide(L)'
;WLGRIAKAKLGEGKPTVDTIDVEGRNIAVPAELQWVADDHPLIAAGNGKAILTELDNEPFYILTDPDFINNAGLKDEQTAAAALDMIAMLEPAEGAVMFDLTLHGIGQKYDLAKLLVEPPFLALTLSVLVAAALAFLHGLGRFGPPRAEGRAIAFGKQALVDTTATLLRRAGRLQGLGDRYATLVRQRAGALLGAPHGLQGEALDRWLDSRDKSEAHGFTRRFQAANESNNLAAMHEAAEQLHDWTARRLGERR
;
A
#
# COMPACT_ATOMS: atom_id res chain seq x y z
N TRP A 1 42.04 16.36 10.35
CA TRP A 1 41.28 16.99 11.45
C TRP A 1 40.02 16.19 11.82
N LEU A 2 38.93 16.23 11.05
CA LEU A 2 37.66 15.51 11.37
C LEU A 2 37.81 14.00 11.69
N GLY A 3 38.62 13.27 10.93
CA GLY A 3 38.85 11.83 11.16
C GLY A 3 39.62 11.48 12.45
N ARG A 4 40.26 12.46 13.11
CA ARG A 4 40.90 12.29 14.43
C ARG A 4 40.00 12.74 15.58
N ILE A 5 39.12 13.71 15.35
CA ILE A 5 38.03 14.03 16.29
C ILE A 5 37.09 12.83 16.47
N ALA A 6 36.85 12.07 15.39
CA ALA A 6 36.16 10.78 15.46
C ALA A 6 36.90 9.71 16.30
N LYS A 7 38.20 9.88 16.58
CA LYS A 7 39.00 9.04 17.49
C LYS A 7 39.12 9.63 18.90
N ALA A 8 38.83 10.92 19.08
CA ALA A 8 38.76 11.52 20.40
C ALA A 8 37.62 10.82 21.16
N LYS A 9 37.94 10.29 22.35
CA LYS A 9 36.95 9.63 23.20
C LYS A 9 36.08 10.71 23.82
N LEU A 10 35.06 11.13 23.07
CA LEU A 10 33.99 12.00 23.54
C LEU A 10 33.03 11.19 24.43
N GLY A 11 32.56 11.81 25.49
CA GLY A 11 31.59 11.22 26.38
C GLY A 11 30.67 12.26 26.98
N GLU A 12 29.53 11.80 27.46
CA GLU A 12 28.54 12.59 28.18
C GLU A 12 28.28 11.90 29.51
N GLY A 13 28.09 12.67 30.58
CA GLY A 13 27.72 12.12 31.86
C GLY A 13 27.69 13.15 32.96
N LYS A 14 27.35 12.68 34.17
CA LYS A 14 27.36 13.55 35.35
C LYS A 14 28.77 14.10 35.57
N PRO A 15 28.90 15.42 35.75
CA PRO A 15 30.20 16.00 36.03
C PRO A 15 30.71 15.50 37.38
N THR A 16 32.05 15.41 37.50
CA THR A 16 32.72 15.03 38.74
C THR A 16 32.97 16.24 39.65
N VAL A 17 32.67 17.44 39.15
CA VAL A 17 32.85 18.73 39.82
C VAL A 17 31.59 19.58 39.63
N ASP A 18 31.22 20.36 40.64
CA ASP A 18 30.04 21.24 40.59
C ASP A 18 30.34 22.58 39.88
N THR A 19 31.62 22.96 39.85
CA THR A 19 32.11 24.15 39.14
C THR A 19 33.39 23.84 38.38
N ILE A 20 33.62 24.58 37.30
CA ILE A 20 34.86 24.58 36.53
C ILE A 20 35.57 25.91 36.71
N ASP A 21 36.88 25.86 36.87
CA ASP A 21 37.73 27.03 36.92
C ASP A 21 38.15 27.46 35.51
N VAL A 22 37.91 28.73 35.20
CA VAL A 22 38.30 29.39 33.95
C VAL A 22 39.04 30.65 34.34
N GLU A 23 40.38 30.63 34.28
CA GLU A 23 41.25 31.76 34.66
C GLU A 23 40.93 32.35 36.06
N GLY A 24 40.60 31.50 37.03
CA GLY A 24 40.25 31.89 38.40
C GLY A 24 38.76 32.14 38.63
N ARG A 25 37.91 31.96 37.61
CA ARG A 25 36.45 32.08 37.72
C ARG A 25 35.80 30.71 37.80
N ASN A 26 35.10 30.46 38.90
CA ASN A 26 34.31 29.23 39.07
C ASN A 26 32.93 29.37 38.43
N ILE A 27 32.70 28.71 37.30
CA ILE A 27 31.40 28.67 36.62
C ILE A 27 30.67 27.36 36.89
N ALA A 28 29.34 27.43 37.00
CA ALA A 28 28.51 26.26 37.24
C ALA A 28 28.55 25.29 36.05
N VAL A 29 28.61 23.99 36.34
CA VAL A 29 28.60 22.95 35.32
C VAL A 29 27.16 22.52 35.01
N PRO A 30 26.80 22.27 33.73
CA PRO A 30 25.52 21.67 33.39
C PRO A 30 25.34 20.28 34.04
N ALA A 31 24.08 19.87 34.20
CA ALA A 31 23.74 18.60 34.86
C ALA A 31 24.29 17.37 34.12
N GLU A 32 24.39 17.46 32.80
CA GLU A 32 25.12 16.53 31.94
C GLU A 32 26.20 17.33 31.24
N LEU A 33 27.45 16.94 31.46
CA LEU A 33 28.62 17.61 30.89
C LEU A 33 29.17 16.77 29.75
N GLN A 34 29.36 17.39 28.60
CA GLN A 34 30.14 16.81 27.51
C GLN A 34 31.63 16.99 27.77
N TRP A 35 32.42 15.96 27.50
CA TRP A 35 33.85 15.96 27.75
C TRP A 35 34.62 15.14 26.72
N VAL A 36 35.91 15.41 26.61
CA VAL A 36 36.87 14.65 25.80
C VAL A 36 37.98 14.13 26.69
N ALA A 37 38.41 12.88 26.49
CA ALA A 37 39.57 12.36 27.21
C ALA A 37 40.84 13.05 26.73
N ASP A 38 41.51 13.76 27.64
CA ASP A 38 42.79 14.43 27.38
C ASP A 38 43.54 14.63 28.71
N ASP A 39 44.85 14.39 28.65
CA ASP A 39 45.77 14.51 29.78
C ASP A 39 46.38 15.92 29.88
N HIS A 40 46.27 16.74 28.82
CA HIS A 40 46.79 18.13 28.78
C HIS A 40 45.71 19.16 28.42
N PRO A 41 44.60 19.22 29.18
CA PRO A 41 43.50 20.12 28.89
C PRO A 41 43.88 21.60 29.04
N LEU A 42 43.26 22.46 28.23
CA LEU A 42 43.22 23.90 28.51
C LEU A 42 42.25 24.19 29.66
N ILE A 43 41.09 23.51 29.68
CA ILE A 43 40.12 23.57 30.77
C ILE A 43 39.73 22.15 31.16
N ALA A 44 40.04 21.77 32.40
CA ALA A 44 39.83 20.41 32.90
C ALA A 44 38.41 20.22 33.48
N ALA A 45 37.79 19.08 33.15
CA ALA A 45 36.60 18.54 33.84
C ALA A 45 36.97 17.58 34.99
N GLY A 46 38.26 17.31 35.20
CA GLY A 46 38.78 16.36 36.18
C GLY A 46 38.92 14.93 35.66
N ASN A 47 39.73 14.10 36.33
CA ASN A 47 39.94 12.67 36.01
C ASN A 47 40.34 12.39 34.54
N GLY A 48 41.25 13.19 33.96
CA GLY A 48 41.70 13.02 32.57
C GLY A 48 40.65 13.39 31.53
N LYS A 49 39.70 14.26 31.91
CA LYS A 49 38.65 14.80 31.04
C LYS A 49 38.87 16.29 30.85
N ALA A 50 38.65 16.74 29.62
CA ALA A 50 38.76 18.11 29.20
C ALA A 50 37.41 18.63 28.69
N ILE A 51 37.21 19.93 28.90
CA ILE A 51 36.10 20.70 28.35
C ILE A 51 36.57 21.49 27.15
N LEU A 52 37.75 22.09 27.29
CA LEU A 52 38.47 22.78 26.23
C LEU A 52 39.83 22.12 26.05
N THR A 53 40.13 21.69 24.82
CA THR A 53 41.40 21.07 24.43
C THR A 53 41.87 21.63 23.09
N GLU A 54 43.19 21.70 22.92
CA GLU A 54 43.83 21.95 21.62
C GLU A 54 43.98 20.63 20.85
N LEU A 55 43.93 20.68 19.50
CA LEU A 55 44.13 19.52 18.65
C LEU A 55 45.43 19.61 17.85
N ASP A 56 46.27 18.57 17.96
CA ASP A 56 47.46 18.34 17.11
C ASP A 56 48.49 19.50 17.12
N ASN A 57 48.53 20.34 18.17
CA ASN A 57 49.38 21.56 18.28
C ASN A 57 49.17 22.56 17.12
N GLU A 58 47.99 22.53 16.53
CA GLU A 58 47.51 23.49 15.54
C GLU A 58 46.47 24.39 16.23
N PRO A 59 46.16 25.60 15.72
CA PRO A 59 45.21 26.54 16.33
C PRO A 59 43.75 26.09 16.15
N PHE A 60 43.46 24.81 16.43
CA PHE A 60 42.14 24.21 16.44
C PHE A 60 41.83 23.74 17.86
N TYR A 61 40.76 24.29 18.41
CA TYR A 61 40.31 23.99 19.75
C TYR A 61 38.94 23.32 19.71
N ILE A 62 38.71 22.40 20.64
CA ILE A 62 37.42 21.74 20.82
C ILE A 62 36.87 22.20 22.16
N LEU A 63 35.79 22.98 22.10
CA LEU A 63 34.90 23.17 23.23
C LEU A 63 33.84 22.08 23.18
N THR A 64 33.88 21.17 24.15
CA THR A 64 33.01 19.99 24.17
C THR A 64 31.59 20.30 24.59
N ASP A 65 31.39 21.29 25.45
CA ASP A 65 30.06 21.71 25.91
C ASP A 65 29.81 23.18 25.56
N PRO A 66 28.87 23.48 24.65
CA PRO A 66 28.60 24.85 24.22
C PRO A 66 27.88 25.69 25.28
N ASP A 67 27.38 25.09 26.37
CA ASP A 67 26.62 25.83 27.38
C ASP A 67 27.45 26.90 28.09
N PHE A 68 28.78 26.77 28.09
CA PHE A 68 29.70 27.78 28.62
C PHE A 68 29.75 29.08 27.80
N ILE A 69 29.27 29.07 26.56
CA ILE A 69 29.29 30.24 25.66
C ILE A 69 27.93 30.50 24.99
N ASN A 70 26.87 29.80 25.41
CA ASN A 70 25.55 29.94 24.82
C ASN A 70 24.86 31.25 25.27
N ASN A 71 23.85 31.70 24.52
CA ASN A 71 23.11 32.94 24.83
C ASN A 71 22.40 32.92 26.20
N ALA A 72 22.12 31.74 26.77
CA ALA A 72 21.48 31.63 28.07
C ALA A 72 22.48 31.87 29.21
N GLY A 73 23.66 31.26 29.13
CA GLY A 73 24.77 31.42 30.05
C GLY A 73 25.35 32.84 30.00
N LEU A 74 25.47 33.43 28.81
CA LEU A 74 25.96 34.82 28.64
C LEU A 74 25.07 35.90 29.29
N LYS A 75 23.88 35.55 29.80
CA LYS A 75 23.06 36.48 30.62
C LYS A 75 23.62 36.66 32.03
N ASP A 76 24.36 35.68 32.53
CA ASP A 76 25.04 35.73 33.81
C ASP A 76 26.41 36.41 33.65
N GLU A 77 26.69 37.38 34.51
CA GLU A 77 27.91 38.21 34.42
C GLU A 77 29.19 37.38 34.57
N GLN A 78 29.18 36.41 35.48
CA GLN A 78 30.35 35.58 35.75
C GLN A 78 30.64 34.63 34.60
N THR A 79 29.60 34.05 34.02
CA THR A 79 29.68 33.18 32.84
C THR A 79 30.12 33.96 31.60
N ALA A 80 29.60 35.17 31.40
CA ALA A 80 30.03 36.05 30.30
C ALA A 80 31.51 36.47 30.44
N ALA A 81 31.97 36.79 31.65
CA ALA A 81 33.38 37.10 31.89
C ALA A 81 34.28 35.87 31.65
N ALA A 82 33.86 34.68 32.10
CA ALA A 82 34.59 33.44 31.84
C ALA A 82 34.66 33.14 30.33
N ALA A 83 33.59 33.37 29.57
CA ALA A 83 33.62 33.20 28.11
C ALA A 83 34.62 34.15 27.41
N LEU A 84 34.75 35.39 27.89
CA LEU A 84 35.77 36.32 27.39
C LEU A 84 37.19 35.85 27.73
N ASP A 85 37.40 35.35 28.95
CA ASP A 85 38.70 34.80 29.36
C ASP A 85 39.04 33.55 28.53
N MET A 86 38.06 32.69 28.21
CA MET A 86 38.24 31.60 27.26
C MET A 86 38.71 32.08 25.89
N ILE A 87 38.05 33.08 25.32
CA ILE A 87 38.45 33.63 24.02
C ILE A 87 39.87 34.20 24.09
N ALA A 88 40.19 34.93 25.16
CA ALA A 88 41.52 35.51 25.38
C ALA A 88 42.62 34.45 25.53
N MET A 89 42.32 33.28 26.13
CA MET A 89 43.25 32.15 26.18
C MET A 89 43.56 31.57 24.79
N LEU A 90 42.60 31.61 23.88
CA LEU A 90 42.72 31.03 22.54
C LEU A 90 43.29 31.99 21.50
N GLU A 91 43.25 33.29 21.77
CA GLU A 91 43.68 34.35 20.86
C GLU A 91 45.17 34.69 21.07
N PRO A 92 46.07 34.40 20.11
CA PRO A 92 47.36 35.09 20.06
C PRO A 92 47.05 36.56 19.75
N ALA A 93 47.67 37.50 20.47
CA ALA A 93 47.38 38.95 20.61
C ALA A 93 46.92 39.80 19.39
N GLU A 94 46.84 39.27 18.16
CA GLU A 94 46.31 39.92 16.96
C GLU A 94 45.35 39.03 16.13
N GLY A 95 44.80 37.96 16.72
CA GLY A 95 43.99 36.94 16.04
C GLY A 95 42.47 37.19 16.09
N ALA A 96 41.69 36.30 15.47
CA ALA A 96 40.24 36.24 15.66
C ALA A 96 39.83 34.79 15.92
N VAL A 97 38.95 34.57 16.89
CA VAL A 97 38.38 33.23 17.17
C VAL A 97 37.17 33.01 16.27
N MET A 98 37.24 32.01 15.39
CA MET A 98 36.13 31.59 14.55
C MET A 98 35.43 30.40 15.18
N PHE A 99 34.13 30.53 15.44
CA PHE A 99 33.29 29.42 15.88
C PHE A 99 32.79 28.64 14.67
N ASP A 100 33.09 27.34 14.63
CA ASP A 100 32.52 26.42 13.66
C ASP A 100 31.70 25.34 14.37
N LEU A 101 30.51 25.07 13.82
CA LEU A 101 29.47 24.20 14.36
C LEU A 101 29.37 22.88 13.57
N THR A 102 30.47 22.45 12.94
CA THR A 102 30.50 21.30 12.02
C THR A 102 30.23 19.93 12.67
N LEU A 103 30.24 19.82 14.00
CA LEU A 103 30.13 18.55 14.74
C LEU A 103 28.86 18.44 15.60
N HIS A 104 27.72 18.95 15.12
CA HIS A 104 26.44 18.71 15.80
C HIS A 104 25.99 17.26 15.64
N GLY A 105 25.68 16.58 16.76
CA GLY A 105 24.94 15.32 16.76
C GLY A 105 25.76 14.02 16.81
N ILE A 106 27.06 14.07 17.09
CA ILE A 106 27.87 12.87 17.37
C ILE A 106 27.49 12.33 18.76
N GLY A 107 26.49 11.44 18.79
CA GLY A 107 25.88 10.94 20.04
C GLY A 107 24.40 10.64 19.90
N GLN A 108 23.74 11.13 18.83
CA GLN A 108 22.39 10.70 18.47
C GLN A 108 22.42 9.20 18.17
N LYS A 109 21.99 8.39 19.15
CA LYS A 109 21.58 7.01 18.87
C LYS A 109 20.37 7.10 17.94
N TYR A 110 20.58 6.87 16.65
CA TYR A 110 19.47 6.74 15.71
C TYR A 110 18.60 5.57 16.16
N ASP A 111 17.51 5.89 16.85
CA ASP A 111 16.51 4.91 17.22
C ASP A 111 15.67 4.60 15.98
N LEU A 112 15.95 3.46 15.35
CA LEU A 112 15.24 2.99 14.16
C LEU A 112 13.74 2.86 14.43
N ALA A 113 13.32 2.53 15.66
CA ALA A 113 11.91 2.46 16.02
C ALA A 113 11.29 3.86 16.07
N LYS A 114 12.01 4.85 16.58
CA LYS A 114 11.58 6.26 16.57
C LYS A 114 11.46 6.80 15.13
N LEU A 115 12.41 6.44 14.26
CA LEU A 115 12.40 6.83 12.84
C LEU A 115 11.15 6.32 12.09
N LEU A 116 10.63 5.16 12.47
CA LEU A 116 9.42 4.55 11.89
C LEU A 116 8.13 5.31 12.26
N VAL A 117 8.14 6.11 13.32
CA VAL A 117 6.98 6.86 13.83
C VAL A 117 7.07 8.36 13.54
N GLU A 118 8.23 8.84 13.09
CA GLU A 118 8.43 10.24 12.69
C GLU A 118 8.24 10.44 11.17
N PRO A 119 7.81 11.64 10.72
CA PRO A 119 7.82 11.98 9.30
C PRO A 119 9.24 11.86 8.72
N PRO A 120 9.42 11.34 7.49
CA PRO A 120 8.39 10.99 6.49
C PRO A 120 7.87 9.53 6.57
N PHE A 121 8.43 8.68 7.42
CA PHE A 121 8.15 7.24 7.41
C PHE A 121 6.85 6.84 8.11
N LEU A 122 6.29 7.73 8.94
CA LEU A 122 5.00 7.51 9.60
C LEU A 122 3.88 7.10 8.61
N ALA A 123 3.82 7.72 7.42
CA ALA A 123 2.82 7.39 6.43
C ALA A 123 2.99 5.96 5.88
N LEU A 124 4.23 5.53 5.67
CA LEU A 124 4.56 4.18 5.24
C LEU A 124 4.20 3.16 6.32
N THR A 125 4.54 3.42 7.58
CA THR A 125 4.28 2.49 8.69
C THR A 125 2.80 2.33 8.95
N LEU A 126 2.02 3.42 8.93
CA LEU A 126 0.56 3.36 9.00
C LEU A 126 -0.04 2.56 7.84
N SER A 127 0.47 2.76 6.62
CA SER A 127 -0.02 2.03 5.44
C SER A 127 0.22 0.53 5.55
N VAL A 128 1.41 0.11 5.98
CA VAL A 128 1.75 -1.30 6.22
C VAL A 128 0.86 -1.89 7.32
N LEU A 129 0.63 -1.15 8.41
CA LEU A 129 -0.19 -1.60 9.52
C LEU A 129 -1.65 -1.82 9.10
N VAL A 130 -2.22 -0.88 8.32
CA VAL A 130 -3.57 -1.02 7.74
C VAL A 130 -3.63 -2.21 6.78
N ALA A 131 -2.65 -2.37 5.89
CA ALA A 131 -2.62 -3.51 4.96
C ALA A 131 -2.54 -4.85 5.71
N ALA A 132 -1.73 -4.95 6.76
CA ALA A 132 -1.62 -6.13 7.61
C ALA A 132 -2.94 -6.42 8.34
N ALA A 133 -3.61 -5.40 8.88
CA ALA A 133 -4.91 -5.55 9.52
C ALA A 133 -5.98 -6.05 8.53
N LEU A 134 -6.00 -5.51 7.32
CA LEU A 134 -6.91 -5.97 6.26
C LEU A 134 -6.60 -7.41 5.84
N ALA A 135 -5.33 -7.78 5.66
CA ALA A 135 -4.93 -9.15 5.33
C ALA A 135 -5.31 -10.14 6.44
N PHE A 136 -5.16 -9.73 7.71
CA PHE A 136 -5.57 -10.51 8.86
C PHE A 136 -7.09 -10.70 8.92
N LEU A 137 -7.86 -9.62 8.77
CA LEU A 137 -9.33 -9.68 8.68
C LEU A 137 -9.77 -10.56 7.51
N HIS A 138 -9.08 -10.46 6.38
CA HIS A 138 -9.32 -11.30 5.21
C HIS A 138 -9.05 -12.78 5.53
N GLY A 139 -7.98 -13.09 6.27
CA GLY A 139 -7.66 -14.45 6.70
C GLY A 139 -8.63 -15.05 7.72
N LEU A 140 -9.28 -14.24 8.56
CA LEU A 140 -10.34 -14.69 9.47
C LEU A 140 -11.60 -15.14 8.71
N GLY A 141 -11.85 -14.56 7.54
CA GLY A 141 -12.80 -15.10 6.58
C GLY A 141 -12.26 -16.38 5.99
N ARG A 142 -12.68 -17.54 6.52
CA ARG A 142 -12.35 -18.84 5.91
C ARG A 142 -12.88 -18.86 4.48
N PHE A 143 -12.00 -18.62 3.52
CA PHE A 143 -12.29 -18.93 2.13
C PHE A 143 -12.53 -20.44 2.07
N GLY A 144 -13.70 -20.81 1.57
CA GLY A 144 -14.03 -22.20 1.26
C GLY A 144 -12.97 -22.82 0.34
N PRO A 145 -13.05 -24.13 0.07
CA PRO A 145 -12.07 -24.82 -0.76
C PRO A 145 -11.78 -24.02 -2.04
N PRO A 146 -10.50 -23.77 -2.38
CA PRO A 146 -10.15 -22.96 -3.53
C PRO A 146 -10.87 -23.49 -4.76
N ARG A 147 -11.61 -22.63 -5.46
CA ARG A 147 -12.25 -23.00 -6.73
C ARG A 147 -11.13 -23.37 -7.68
N ALA A 148 -11.03 -24.64 -8.02
CA ALA A 148 -10.12 -25.11 -9.05
C ALA A 148 -10.40 -24.32 -10.34
N GLU A 149 -9.37 -23.71 -10.91
CA GLU A 149 -9.50 -23.04 -12.20
C GLU A 149 -10.07 -24.04 -13.21
N GLY A 150 -11.24 -23.70 -13.76
CA GLY A 150 -11.83 -24.47 -14.84
C GLY A 150 -10.88 -24.49 -16.03
N ARG A 151 -10.57 -25.70 -16.52
CA ARG A 151 -9.69 -25.96 -17.67
C ARG A 151 -9.99 -24.98 -18.83
N ALA A 152 -8.96 -24.32 -19.37
CA ALA A 152 -9.06 -23.34 -20.45
C ALA A 152 -9.71 -23.88 -21.76
N ILE A 153 -9.80 -25.20 -21.91
CA ILE A 153 -10.55 -25.85 -22.99
C ILE A 153 -11.35 -26.99 -22.35
N ALA A 154 -12.66 -26.82 -22.25
CA ALA A 154 -13.55 -27.92 -21.90
C ALA A 154 -13.51 -28.96 -23.04
N PHE A 155 -13.26 -30.23 -22.74
CA PHE A 155 -13.54 -31.27 -23.73
C PHE A 155 -15.06 -31.45 -23.86
N GLY A 156 -15.56 -31.50 -25.11
CA GLY A 156 -16.94 -31.90 -25.39
C GLY A 156 -17.76 -30.88 -26.19
N LYS A 157 -19.02 -31.25 -26.43
CA LYS A 157 -20.00 -30.48 -27.23
C LYS A 157 -20.16 -29.02 -26.77
N GLN A 158 -19.91 -28.74 -25.49
CA GLN A 158 -19.96 -27.39 -24.92
C GLN A 158 -18.90 -26.45 -25.51
N ALA A 159 -17.64 -26.89 -25.63
CA ALA A 159 -16.59 -26.04 -26.22
C ALA A 159 -16.83 -25.71 -27.69
N LEU A 160 -17.44 -26.63 -28.44
CA LEU A 160 -17.83 -26.37 -29.83
C LEU A 160 -18.94 -25.31 -29.91
N VAL A 161 -19.92 -25.37 -29.01
CA VAL A 161 -21.00 -24.38 -28.90
C VAL A 161 -20.43 -23.02 -28.53
N ASP A 162 -19.56 -22.93 -27.52
CA ASP A 162 -18.98 -21.65 -27.06
C ASP A 162 -18.09 -21.00 -28.13
N THR A 163 -17.31 -21.82 -28.85
CA THR A 163 -16.47 -21.35 -29.96
C THR A 163 -17.34 -20.82 -31.10
N THR A 164 -18.41 -21.55 -31.45
CA THR A 164 -19.33 -21.16 -32.52
C THR A 164 -20.12 -19.90 -32.15
N ALA A 165 -20.57 -19.78 -30.90
CA ALA A 165 -21.23 -18.58 -30.39
C ALA A 165 -20.29 -17.36 -30.45
N THR A 166 -19.02 -17.54 -30.10
CA THR A 166 -18.00 -16.49 -30.19
C THR A 166 -17.74 -16.07 -31.64
N LEU A 167 -17.67 -17.02 -32.58
CA LEU A 167 -17.51 -16.74 -34.01
C LEU A 167 -18.73 -16.00 -34.59
N LEU A 168 -19.95 -16.43 -34.25
CA LEU A 168 -21.19 -15.77 -34.68
C LEU A 168 -21.29 -14.33 -34.14
N ARG A 169 -20.89 -14.11 -32.88
CA ARG A 169 -20.83 -12.78 -32.28
C ARG A 169 -19.82 -11.88 -33.00
N ARG A 170 -18.60 -12.38 -33.26
CA ARG A 170 -17.55 -11.61 -33.96
C ARG A 170 -17.91 -11.30 -35.42
N ALA A 171 -18.62 -12.21 -36.09
CA ALA A 171 -19.06 -12.02 -37.47
C ALA A 171 -20.27 -11.07 -37.62
N GLY A 172 -20.83 -10.52 -36.53
CA GLY A 172 -21.99 -9.64 -36.57
C GLY A 172 -23.29 -10.31 -37.02
N ARG A 173 -23.34 -11.64 -37.08
CA ARG A 173 -24.48 -12.41 -37.63
C ARG A 173 -25.58 -12.69 -36.61
N LEU A 174 -25.76 -11.80 -35.63
CA LEU A 174 -26.76 -11.97 -34.58
C LEU A 174 -28.18 -11.63 -35.05
N GLN A 175 -28.32 -10.72 -36.04
CA GLN A 175 -29.61 -10.17 -36.53
C GLN A 175 -30.52 -11.12 -37.34
N GLY A 176 -30.31 -12.43 -37.23
CA GLY A 176 -31.20 -13.43 -37.85
C GLY A 176 -31.09 -14.80 -37.17
N LEU A 177 -30.50 -14.82 -35.98
CA LEU A 177 -30.32 -16.04 -35.21
C LEU A 177 -31.63 -16.49 -34.54
N GLY A 178 -32.48 -15.52 -34.16
CA GLY A 178 -33.81 -15.74 -33.58
C GLY A 178 -34.73 -16.55 -34.48
N ASP A 179 -34.93 -16.10 -35.73
CA ASP A 179 -35.72 -16.83 -36.74
C ASP A 179 -35.23 -18.28 -36.95
N ARG A 180 -33.92 -18.44 -37.18
CA ARG A 180 -33.32 -19.77 -37.40
C ARG A 180 -33.50 -20.67 -36.19
N TYR A 181 -33.30 -20.13 -34.99
CA TYR A 181 -33.52 -20.85 -33.74
C TYR A 181 -34.99 -21.24 -33.58
N ALA A 182 -35.92 -20.29 -33.72
CA ALA A 182 -37.35 -20.51 -33.59
C ALA A 182 -37.85 -21.58 -34.57
N THR A 183 -37.42 -21.51 -35.84
CA THR A 183 -37.75 -22.51 -36.86
C THR A 183 -37.21 -23.90 -36.52
N LEU A 184 -35.99 -24.00 -36.00
CA LEU A 184 -35.43 -25.27 -35.53
C LEU A 184 -36.19 -25.83 -34.34
N VAL A 185 -36.54 -24.99 -33.36
CA VAL A 185 -37.30 -25.39 -32.17
C VAL A 185 -38.72 -25.81 -32.55
N ARG A 186 -39.37 -25.16 -33.50
CA ARG A 186 -40.69 -25.56 -34.03
C ARG A 186 -40.68 -27.00 -34.56
N GLN A 187 -39.71 -27.32 -35.42
CA GLN A 187 -39.58 -28.67 -35.97
C GLN A 187 -39.25 -29.70 -34.88
N ARG A 188 -38.36 -29.34 -33.96
CA ARG A 188 -37.98 -30.18 -32.82
C ARG A 188 -39.16 -30.43 -31.87
N ALA A 189 -39.95 -29.41 -31.54
CA ALA A 189 -41.12 -29.53 -30.69
C ALA A 189 -42.18 -30.43 -31.34
N GLY A 190 -42.42 -30.27 -32.65
CA GLY A 190 -43.29 -31.16 -33.42
C GLY A 190 -42.83 -32.62 -33.34
N ALA A 191 -41.55 -32.89 -33.60
CA ALA A 191 -41.01 -34.24 -33.52
C ALA A 191 -41.11 -34.84 -32.10
N LEU A 192 -40.74 -34.07 -31.07
CA LEU A 192 -40.72 -34.53 -29.69
C LEU A 192 -42.12 -34.73 -29.09
N LEU A 193 -43.10 -33.92 -29.50
CA LEU A 193 -44.48 -34.03 -29.05
C LEU A 193 -45.32 -35.00 -29.90
N GLY A 194 -44.77 -35.53 -31.00
CA GLY A 194 -45.42 -36.52 -31.86
C GLY A 194 -46.44 -35.92 -32.82
N ALA A 195 -46.10 -34.80 -33.48
CA ALA A 195 -46.93 -34.20 -34.51
C ALA A 195 -47.20 -35.18 -35.66
N PRO A 196 -48.44 -35.26 -36.17
CA PRO A 196 -48.75 -36.01 -37.38
C PRO A 196 -47.82 -35.67 -38.54
N HIS A 197 -47.43 -36.71 -39.29
CA HIS A 197 -46.58 -36.54 -40.48
C HIS A 197 -47.23 -35.59 -41.49
N GLY A 198 -46.46 -34.61 -41.98
CA GLY A 198 -46.92 -33.65 -43.00
C GLY A 198 -47.43 -32.31 -42.45
N LEU A 199 -47.58 -32.14 -41.13
CA LEU A 199 -47.89 -30.82 -40.56
C LEU A 199 -46.67 -29.89 -40.63
N GLN A 200 -46.86 -28.71 -41.24
CA GLN A 200 -45.83 -27.69 -41.39
C GLN A 200 -46.43 -26.29 -41.22
N GLY A 201 -45.57 -25.30 -40.99
CA GLY A 201 -45.97 -23.88 -40.87
C GLY A 201 -47.04 -23.67 -39.80
N GLU A 202 -48.00 -22.80 -40.10
CA GLU A 202 -49.09 -22.43 -39.18
C GLU A 202 -49.97 -23.61 -38.75
N ALA A 203 -50.04 -24.69 -39.55
CA ALA A 203 -50.78 -25.88 -39.17
C ALA A 203 -50.07 -26.65 -38.05
N LEU A 204 -48.74 -26.67 -38.06
CA LEU A 204 -47.94 -27.21 -36.96
C LEU A 204 -48.03 -26.31 -35.73
N ASP A 205 -48.02 -24.99 -35.92
CA ASP A 205 -48.09 -24.02 -34.81
C ASP A 205 -49.42 -24.14 -34.05
N ARG A 206 -50.55 -24.23 -34.78
CA ARG A 206 -51.88 -24.49 -34.19
C ARG A 206 -51.94 -25.84 -33.48
N TRP A 207 -51.29 -26.86 -34.04
CA TRP A 207 -51.24 -28.18 -33.41
C TRP A 207 -50.40 -28.15 -32.12
N LEU A 208 -49.29 -27.41 -32.10
CA LEU A 208 -48.45 -27.22 -30.91
C LEU A 208 -49.18 -26.41 -29.83
N ASP A 209 -49.88 -25.35 -30.22
CA ASP A 209 -50.73 -24.56 -29.32
C ASP A 209 -51.83 -25.42 -28.67
N SER A 210 -52.40 -26.39 -29.39
CA SER A 210 -53.42 -27.30 -28.82
C SER A 210 -52.90 -28.18 -27.67
N ARG A 211 -51.58 -28.26 -27.48
CA ARG A 211 -50.95 -28.98 -26.36
C ARG A 211 -50.84 -28.15 -25.11
N ASP A 212 -51.15 -26.85 -25.18
CA ASP A 212 -51.23 -25.97 -24.04
C ASP A 212 -52.69 -25.69 -23.68
N LYS A 213 -53.20 -26.38 -22.66
CA LYS A 213 -54.57 -26.13 -22.14
C LYS A 213 -54.64 -24.93 -21.19
N SER A 214 -53.50 -24.50 -20.66
CA SER A 214 -53.40 -23.40 -19.68
C SER A 214 -53.29 -22.03 -20.33
N GLU A 215 -52.75 -21.97 -21.55
CA GLU A 215 -52.44 -20.73 -22.24
C GLU A 215 -52.75 -20.83 -23.73
N ALA A 216 -53.75 -20.06 -24.17
CA ALA A 216 -54.06 -19.94 -25.58
C ALA A 216 -52.88 -19.33 -26.35
N HIS A 217 -52.53 -19.93 -27.48
CA HIS A 217 -51.42 -19.52 -28.34
C HIS A 217 -50.05 -19.50 -27.65
N GLY A 218 -49.85 -20.36 -26.65
CA GLY A 218 -48.63 -20.39 -25.85
C GLY A 218 -47.36 -20.69 -26.65
N PHE A 219 -47.43 -21.54 -27.68
CA PHE A 219 -46.29 -21.82 -28.55
C PHE A 219 -46.12 -20.69 -29.58
N THR A 220 -47.18 -20.36 -30.32
CA THR A 220 -47.13 -19.37 -31.41
C THR A 220 -46.63 -18.01 -30.94
N ARG A 221 -47.06 -17.54 -29.78
CA ARG A 221 -46.62 -16.26 -29.22
C ARG A 221 -45.12 -16.23 -28.94
N ARG A 222 -44.59 -17.31 -28.36
CA ARG A 222 -43.15 -17.42 -28.03
C ARG A 222 -42.30 -17.64 -29.28
N PHE A 223 -42.83 -18.36 -30.26
CA PHE A 223 -42.23 -18.50 -31.57
C PHE A 223 -42.09 -17.13 -32.27
N GLN A 224 -43.16 -16.34 -32.31
CA GLN A 224 -43.13 -14.98 -32.88
C GLN A 224 -42.18 -14.06 -32.12
N ALA A 225 -42.20 -14.08 -30.79
CA ALA A 225 -41.28 -13.28 -29.97
C ALA A 225 -39.81 -13.59 -30.27
N ALA A 226 -39.45 -14.88 -30.43
CA ALA A 226 -38.08 -15.27 -30.79
C ALA A 226 -37.72 -14.91 -32.24
N ASN A 227 -38.69 -14.96 -33.15
CA ASN A 227 -38.51 -14.64 -34.57
C ASN A 227 -38.34 -13.13 -34.83
N GLU A 228 -39.15 -12.30 -34.18
CA GLU A 228 -39.24 -10.84 -34.42
C GLU A 228 -38.29 -10.02 -33.53
N SER A 229 -37.55 -10.68 -32.64
CA SER A 229 -36.61 -10.01 -31.73
C SER A 229 -35.51 -9.26 -32.48
N ASN A 230 -35.43 -7.96 -32.27
CA ASN A 230 -34.45 -7.06 -32.89
C ASN A 230 -33.20 -6.79 -32.02
N ASN A 231 -33.18 -7.30 -30.78
CA ASN A 231 -32.08 -7.15 -29.83
C ASN A 231 -31.70 -8.51 -29.23
N LEU A 232 -30.41 -8.71 -28.95
CA LEU A 232 -29.84 -9.95 -28.42
C LEU A 232 -30.46 -10.36 -27.08
N ALA A 233 -30.71 -9.39 -26.19
CA ALA A 233 -31.30 -9.67 -24.88
C ALA A 233 -32.74 -10.20 -25.03
N ALA A 234 -33.57 -9.51 -25.82
CA ALA A 234 -34.94 -9.92 -26.10
C ALA A 234 -34.99 -11.28 -26.83
N MET A 235 -34.07 -11.50 -27.78
CA MET A 235 -33.95 -12.77 -28.50
C MET A 235 -33.59 -13.92 -27.55
N HIS A 236 -32.65 -13.71 -26.62
CA HIS A 236 -32.26 -14.72 -25.65
C HIS A 236 -33.42 -15.08 -24.72
N GLU A 237 -34.09 -14.07 -24.17
CA GLU A 237 -35.25 -14.25 -23.30
C GLU A 237 -36.39 -15.00 -24.01
N ALA A 238 -36.72 -14.60 -25.25
CA ALA A 238 -37.75 -15.27 -26.04
C ALA A 238 -37.35 -16.71 -26.42
N ALA A 239 -36.08 -16.95 -26.72
CA ALA A 239 -35.56 -18.29 -27.00
C ALA A 239 -35.64 -19.21 -25.77
N GLU A 240 -35.31 -18.69 -24.58
CA GLU A 240 -35.42 -19.39 -23.31
C GLU A 240 -36.88 -19.75 -23.00
N GLN A 241 -37.80 -18.79 -23.12
CA GLN A 241 -39.23 -19.04 -22.92
C GLN A 241 -39.78 -20.10 -23.89
N LEU A 242 -39.36 -20.07 -25.17
CA LEU A 242 -39.77 -21.06 -26.16
C LEU A 242 -39.21 -22.46 -25.86
N HIS A 243 -37.95 -22.52 -25.40
CA HIS A 243 -37.31 -23.77 -24.96
C HIS A 243 -38.03 -24.37 -23.75
N ASP A 244 -38.26 -23.56 -22.71
CA ASP A 244 -38.88 -23.97 -21.47
C ASP A 244 -40.32 -24.44 -21.68
N TRP A 245 -41.06 -23.76 -22.56
CA TRP A 245 -42.38 -24.24 -22.98
C TRP A 245 -42.30 -25.66 -23.55
N THR A 246 -41.34 -25.91 -24.45
CA THR A 246 -41.17 -27.23 -25.07
C THR A 246 -40.73 -28.29 -24.05
N ALA A 247 -39.80 -27.94 -23.15
CA ALA A 247 -39.27 -28.83 -22.13
C ALA A 247 -40.34 -29.23 -21.10
N ARG A 248 -41.14 -28.26 -20.63
CA ARG A 248 -42.27 -28.51 -19.71
C ARG A 248 -43.29 -29.47 -20.32
N ARG A 249 -43.68 -29.28 -21.59
CA ARG A 249 -44.63 -30.17 -22.27
C ARG A 249 -44.09 -31.58 -22.50
N LEU A 250 -42.77 -31.73 -22.60
CA LEU A 250 -42.14 -33.05 -22.62
C LEU A 250 -42.14 -33.72 -21.26
N GLY A 251 -41.94 -32.96 -20.18
CA GLY A 251 -42.03 -33.45 -18.81
C GLY A 251 -43.42 -33.97 -18.46
N GLU A 252 -44.48 -33.28 -18.89
CA GLU A 252 -45.87 -33.67 -18.64
C GLU A 252 -46.34 -34.93 -19.40
N ARG A 253 -45.56 -35.42 -20.39
CA ARG A 253 -45.85 -36.68 -21.10
C ARG A 253 -45.26 -37.92 -20.44
N ARG A 254 -44.29 -37.75 -19.52
CA ARG A 254 -43.63 -38.86 -18.80
C ARG A 254 -44.36 -39.15 -17.50
#